data_AF-A0A3M7S0U4-F1
#
_entry.id   AF-A0A3M7S0U4-F1
#
_cell.length_a   1.000
_cell.length_b   1.000
_cell.length_c   1.000
_cell.angle_alpha   90.00
_cell.angle_beta   90.00
_cell.angle_gamma   90.00
#
_symmetry.space_group_name_H-M   'P 1'
#
loop_
_entity.id
_entity.type
_entity.pdbx_description
1 polymer ?
#
loop_
_entity_poly.entity_id
_entity_poly.type
_entity_poly.pdbx_seq_one_letter_code
_entity_poly.pdbx_strand_id
1 'polypeptide(L)'
;MGKGFENYMSKKWFHPTNVENQKRKYLAEQKSAADKKRQQDLRDQYEREQEIFSNKELMGDEKAKLGLAFMYQAPGSLKDNQDKERVEEPVQVEISSSKRTRPDSANLRCLKCKRLGHLNTDKVCPLYGKSRLDVDDDEIVPEIPEAPKVEIKSEPKEHISESKENMPVVESNPMEITLDMLRTLPKKEKKVLLKRLKKLDKKLKRKSN
;
A
#
# COMPACT_ATOMS: atom_id res chain seq x y z
N MET A 1 -5.22 18.51 -51.05
CA MET A 1 -5.58 17.14 -50.60
C MET A 1 -6.55 17.25 -49.42
N GLY A 2 -7.83 17.02 -49.66
CA GLY A 2 -8.86 17.16 -48.63
C GLY A 2 -8.76 16.06 -47.57
N LYS A 3 -8.86 16.42 -46.30
CA LYS A 3 -8.99 15.46 -45.19
C LYS A 3 -10.30 14.70 -45.41
N GLY A 4 -10.23 13.40 -45.71
CA GLY A 4 -11.39 12.57 -46.06
C GLY A 4 -12.43 12.44 -44.94
N PHE A 5 -13.58 11.85 -45.26
CA PHE A 5 -14.72 11.66 -44.35
C PHE A 5 -14.32 11.00 -43.02
N GLU A 6 -13.43 10.00 -43.05
CA GLU A 6 -12.92 9.34 -41.85
C GLU A 6 -12.25 10.31 -40.86
N ASN A 7 -11.49 11.30 -41.38
CA ASN A 7 -10.84 12.32 -40.56
C ASN A 7 -11.85 13.33 -40.00
N TYR A 8 -12.97 13.54 -40.70
CA TYR A 8 -14.09 14.32 -40.15
C TYR A 8 -14.83 13.55 -39.05
N MET A 9 -15.03 12.24 -39.23
CA MET A 9 -15.72 11.38 -38.26
C MET A 9 -14.89 11.15 -37.00
N SER A 10 -13.57 10.95 -37.11
CA SER A 10 -12.69 10.77 -35.95
C SER A 10 -12.61 11.99 -35.03
N LYS A 11 -12.96 13.19 -35.51
CA LYS A 11 -13.08 14.40 -34.68
C LYS A 11 -14.38 14.47 -33.89
N LYS A 12 -15.38 13.66 -34.24
CA LYS A 12 -16.66 13.65 -33.53
C LYS A 12 -16.51 12.89 -32.22
N TRP A 13 -17.12 13.41 -31.16
CA TRP A 13 -17.03 12.89 -29.79
C TRP A 13 -17.62 11.48 -29.62
N PHE A 14 -18.42 10.98 -30.57
CA PHE A 14 -19.02 9.65 -30.52
C PHE A 14 -18.27 8.60 -31.36
N HIS A 15 -17.31 9.01 -32.19
CA HIS A 15 -16.64 8.06 -33.07
C HIS A 15 -15.59 7.26 -32.28
N PRO A 16 -15.47 5.94 -32.48
CA PRO A 16 -14.54 5.11 -31.72
C PRO A 16 -13.07 5.46 -31.99
N THR A 17 -12.75 5.99 -33.18
CA THR A 17 -11.38 6.42 -33.52
C THR A 17 -11.03 7.81 -32.98
N ASN A 18 -11.94 8.46 -32.27
CA ASN A 18 -11.64 9.71 -31.57
C ASN A 18 -10.61 9.45 -30.47
N VAL A 19 -9.55 10.25 -30.45
CA VAL A 19 -8.46 10.17 -29.48
C VAL A 19 -8.96 10.22 -28.04
N GLU A 20 -9.98 11.02 -27.73
CA GLU A 20 -10.57 11.09 -26.39
C GLU A 20 -11.28 9.80 -26.00
N ASN A 21 -12.02 9.19 -26.93
CA ASN A 21 -12.68 7.91 -26.69
C ASN A 21 -11.69 6.77 -26.55
N GLN A 22 -10.63 6.76 -27.37
CA GLN A 22 -9.54 5.79 -27.24
C GLN A 22 -8.85 5.92 -25.88
N LYS A 23 -8.57 7.15 -25.42
CA LYS A 23 -8.02 7.40 -24.08
C LYS A 23 -8.95 6.91 -22.97
N ARG A 24 -10.25 7.19 -23.06
CA ARG A 24 -11.25 6.72 -22.08
C ARG A 24 -11.31 5.19 -22.06
N LYS A 25 -11.33 4.55 -23.23
CA LYS A 25 -11.28 3.09 -23.36
C LYS A 25 -10.01 2.52 -22.72
N TYR A 26 -8.85 3.09 -23.00
CA TYR A 26 -7.58 2.65 -22.43
C TYR A 26 -7.56 2.75 -20.90
N LEU A 27 -8.02 3.87 -20.33
CA LEU A 27 -8.11 4.03 -18.87
C LEU A 27 -9.10 3.05 -18.24
N ALA A 28 -10.24 2.81 -18.89
CA ALA A 28 -11.21 1.82 -18.44
C ALA A 28 -10.63 0.39 -18.47
N GLU A 29 -9.93 0.04 -19.55
CA GLU A 29 -9.23 -1.25 -19.68
C GLU A 29 -8.15 -1.40 -18.61
N GLN A 30 -7.32 -0.37 -18.41
CA GLN A 30 -6.27 -0.37 -17.39
C GLN A 30 -6.84 -0.53 -15.98
N LYS A 31 -7.92 0.21 -15.65
CA LYS A 31 -8.62 0.07 -14.36
C LYS A 31 -9.19 -1.34 -14.20
N SER A 32 -9.86 -1.87 -15.23
CA SER A 32 -10.42 -3.22 -15.21
C SER A 32 -9.35 -4.31 -15.04
N ALA A 33 -8.18 -4.12 -15.64
CA ALA A 33 -7.05 -5.03 -15.51
C ALA A 33 -6.47 -4.99 -14.09
N ALA A 34 -6.34 -3.80 -13.51
CA ALA A 34 -5.91 -3.63 -12.12
C ALA A 34 -6.90 -4.26 -11.12
N ASP A 35 -8.21 -4.08 -11.34
CA ASP A 35 -9.24 -4.68 -10.49
C ASP A 35 -9.24 -6.21 -10.61
N LYS A 36 -9.09 -6.75 -11.82
CA LYS A 36 -8.94 -8.20 -12.05
C LYS A 36 -7.71 -8.76 -11.36
N LYS A 37 -6.56 -8.08 -11.49
CA LYS A 37 -5.31 -8.47 -10.81
C LYS A 37 -5.50 -8.48 -9.29
N ARG A 38 -6.14 -7.44 -8.73
CA ARG A 38 -6.44 -7.36 -7.30
C ARG A 38 -7.31 -8.52 -6.83
N GLN A 39 -8.33 -8.88 -7.61
CA GLN A 39 -9.19 -10.03 -7.31
C GLN A 39 -8.46 -11.36 -7.42
N GLN A 40 -7.56 -11.52 -8.38
CA GLN A 40 -6.70 -12.70 -8.49
C GLN A 40 -5.75 -12.79 -7.29
N ASP A 41 -5.05 -11.71 -6.93
CA ASP A 41 -4.17 -11.67 -5.76
C ASP A 41 -4.92 -12.03 -4.46
N LEU A 42 -6.17 -11.60 -4.32
CA LEU A 42 -7.05 -11.97 -3.20
C LEU A 42 -7.42 -13.46 -3.23
N ARG A 43 -7.73 -14.02 -4.41
CA ARG A 43 -8.01 -15.46 -4.56
C ARG A 43 -6.78 -16.31 -4.25
N ASP A 44 -5.61 -15.92 -4.75
CA ASP A 44 -4.36 -16.64 -4.52
C ASP A 44 -3.93 -16.58 -3.05
N GLN A 45 -4.28 -15.50 -2.34
CA GLN A 45 -4.10 -15.43 -0.87
C GLN A 45 -5.00 -16.43 -0.16
N TYR A 46 -6.28 -16.45 -0.52
CA TYR A 46 -7.24 -17.39 0.04
C TYR A 46 -6.86 -18.85 -0.22
N GLU A 47 -6.45 -19.18 -1.45
CA GLU A 47 -6.01 -20.53 -1.81
C GLU A 47 -4.77 -20.94 -1.01
N ARG A 48 -3.76 -20.06 -0.90
CA ARG A 48 -2.60 -20.31 -0.03
C ARG A 48 -2.99 -20.54 1.43
N GLU A 49 -3.96 -19.79 1.97
CA GLU A 49 -4.44 -19.98 3.34
C GLU A 49 -5.17 -21.31 3.51
N GLN A 50 -5.99 -21.71 2.53
CA GLN A 50 -6.67 -23.01 2.51
C GLN A 50 -5.67 -24.17 2.44
N GLU A 51 -4.66 -24.08 1.57
CA GLU A 51 -3.59 -25.07 1.50
C GLU A 51 -2.81 -25.15 2.80
N ILE A 52 -2.48 -24.02 3.43
CA ILE A 52 -1.83 -23.99 4.74
C ILE A 52 -2.72 -24.67 5.78
N PHE A 53 -4.03 -24.41 5.77
CA PHE A 53 -4.98 -25.03 6.68
C PHE A 53 -5.03 -26.56 6.50
N SER A 54 -5.19 -27.04 5.26
CA SER A 54 -5.16 -28.47 4.93
C SER A 54 -3.81 -29.12 5.30
N ASN A 55 -2.69 -28.46 4.98
CA ASN A 55 -1.35 -28.94 5.32
C ASN A 55 -1.06 -28.88 6.83
N LYS A 56 -1.77 -28.03 7.57
CA LYS A 56 -1.68 -27.96 9.03
C LYS A 56 -2.45 -29.12 9.65
N GLU A 57 -3.65 -29.41 9.18
CA GLU A 57 -4.45 -30.56 9.62
C GLU A 57 -3.69 -31.88 9.41
N LEU A 58 -2.93 -32.00 8.32
CA LEU A 58 -2.10 -33.18 8.05
C LEU A 58 -0.83 -33.26 8.91
N MET A 59 -0.35 -32.16 9.48
CA MET A 59 0.91 -32.12 10.25
C MET A 59 0.64 -31.84 11.73
N GLY A 60 0.48 -32.91 12.51
CA GLY A 60 0.03 -32.90 13.91
C GLY A 60 0.92 -32.19 14.95
N ASP A 61 2.14 -31.75 14.60
CA ASP A 61 3.04 -31.03 15.52
C ASP A 61 2.97 -29.50 15.31
N GLU A 62 2.01 -28.86 15.97
CA GLU A 62 1.59 -27.47 15.72
C GLU A 62 2.61 -26.39 16.15
N LYS A 63 3.47 -26.69 17.13
CA LYS A 63 4.29 -25.68 17.83
C LYS A 63 5.57 -25.28 17.11
N ALA A 64 6.21 -26.21 16.40
CA ALA A 64 7.43 -25.92 15.63
C ALA A 64 7.09 -25.23 14.29
N LYS A 65 6.00 -25.62 13.64
CA LYS A 65 5.61 -25.14 12.30
C LYS A 65 5.14 -23.68 12.29
N LEU A 66 4.40 -23.25 13.32
CA LEU A 66 3.96 -21.85 13.47
C LEU A 66 5.13 -20.87 13.68
N GLY A 67 6.20 -21.29 14.37
CA GLY A 67 7.41 -20.49 14.56
C GLY A 67 8.26 -20.35 13.27
N LEU A 68 8.20 -21.35 12.38
CA LEU A 68 8.89 -21.35 11.10
C LEU A 68 8.11 -20.59 10.01
N ALA A 69 6.77 -20.52 10.08
CA ALA A 69 5.94 -19.87 9.07
C ALA A 69 6.30 -18.39 8.86
N PHE A 70 6.55 -17.63 9.93
CA PHE A 70 7.00 -16.23 9.85
C PHE A 70 8.38 -16.08 9.17
N MET A 71 9.23 -17.10 9.23
CA MET A 71 10.59 -17.05 8.69
C MET A 71 10.64 -17.35 7.19
N TYR A 72 9.72 -18.17 6.68
CA TYR A 72 9.65 -18.56 5.26
C TYR A 72 8.56 -17.84 4.46
N GLN A 73 7.55 -17.27 5.11
CA GLN A 73 6.53 -16.48 4.45
C GLN A 73 7.01 -15.04 4.31
N ALA A 74 7.53 -14.71 3.12
CA ALA A 74 7.99 -13.37 2.81
C ALA A 74 6.86 -12.35 3.06
N PRO A 75 7.13 -11.26 3.82
CA PRO A 75 6.12 -10.24 4.06
C PRO A 75 5.66 -9.65 2.72
N GLY A 76 4.39 -9.26 2.63
CA GLY A 76 3.77 -8.82 1.37
C GLY A 76 4.49 -7.66 0.66
N SER A 77 5.33 -6.91 1.38
CA SER A 77 6.18 -5.85 0.85
C SER A 77 7.46 -6.33 0.14
N LEU A 78 7.86 -7.60 0.32
CA LEU A 78 9.02 -8.23 -0.30
C LEU A 78 8.64 -9.19 -1.45
N LYS A 79 7.40 -9.12 -1.96
CA LYS A 79 7.04 -9.76 -3.25
C LYS A 79 7.72 -9.02 -4.40
N ASP A 80 9.04 -9.05 -4.42
CA ASP A 80 9.87 -8.54 -5.50
C ASP A 80 10.98 -9.57 -5.75
N ASN A 81 10.89 -10.21 -6.92
CA ASN A 81 11.96 -10.57 -7.85
C ASN A 81 11.84 -11.98 -8.47
N GLN A 82 11.18 -12.95 -7.84
CA GLN A 82 11.12 -14.31 -8.42
C GLN A 82 10.20 -14.43 -9.64
N ASP A 83 9.10 -13.67 -9.71
CA ASP A 83 8.24 -13.66 -10.91
C ASP A 83 8.81 -12.82 -12.07
N LYS A 84 9.85 -12.01 -11.81
CA LYS A 84 10.55 -11.23 -12.84
C LYS A 84 11.67 -12.05 -13.52
N GLU A 85 12.16 -13.12 -12.90
CA GLU A 85 13.26 -13.95 -13.43
C GLU A 85 12.85 -14.93 -14.54
N ARG A 86 11.56 -15.14 -14.83
CA ARG A 86 11.12 -16.18 -15.79
C ARG A 86 10.94 -15.69 -17.24
N VAL A 87 11.04 -14.39 -17.53
CA VAL A 87 10.95 -13.85 -18.90
C VAL A 87 11.93 -12.70 -19.11
N GLU A 88 13.23 -12.97 -18.96
CA GLU A 88 14.27 -12.13 -19.55
C GLU A 88 15.28 -13.04 -20.25
N GLU A 89 14.98 -13.41 -21.50
CA GLU A 89 16.05 -13.83 -22.42
C GLU A 89 17.04 -12.66 -22.55
N PRO A 90 18.35 -12.92 -22.43
CA PRO A 90 19.35 -11.85 -22.48
C PRO A 90 19.48 -11.32 -23.91
N VAL A 91 18.77 -10.24 -24.22
CA VAL A 91 19.09 -9.40 -25.37
C VAL A 91 20.37 -8.65 -25.05
N GLN A 92 21.47 -9.06 -25.68
CA GLN A 92 22.76 -8.37 -25.61
C GLN A 92 22.61 -6.99 -26.26
N VAL A 93 22.41 -5.96 -25.44
CA VAL A 93 22.52 -4.57 -25.89
C VAL A 93 23.94 -4.10 -25.58
N GLU A 94 24.74 -3.92 -26.63
CA GLU A 94 26.06 -3.31 -26.52
C GLU A 94 25.92 -1.88 -25.99
N ILE A 95 26.34 -1.68 -24.73
CA ILE A 95 26.38 -0.37 -24.10
C ILE A 95 27.61 0.35 -24.65
N SER A 96 27.41 1.08 -25.75
CA SER A 96 28.36 2.10 -26.18
C SER A 96 28.61 3.05 -25.01
N SER A 97 29.89 3.32 -24.73
CA SER A 97 30.37 4.17 -23.65
C SER A 97 30.05 5.65 -23.93
N SER A 98 28.77 6.00 -23.94
CA SER A 98 28.30 7.37 -24.04
C SER A 98 28.08 7.90 -22.63
N LYS A 99 29.04 8.73 -22.19
CA LYS A 99 29.02 9.67 -21.06
C LYS A 99 27.80 9.51 -20.14
N ARG A 100 27.99 8.81 -19.01
CA ARG A 100 27.07 8.92 -17.86
C ARG A 100 27.00 10.40 -17.52
N THR A 101 25.91 11.08 -17.89
CA THR A 101 25.64 12.41 -17.39
C THR A 101 25.51 12.26 -15.89
N ARG A 102 26.45 12.90 -15.19
CA ARG A 102 26.50 12.90 -13.73
C ARG A 102 25.12 13.39 -13.24
N PRO A 103 24.42 12.65 -12.36
CA PRO A 103 23.09 13.04 -11.94
C PRO A 103 23.15 14.47 -11.38
N ASP A 104 22.24 15.33 -11.82
CA ASP A 104 22.18 16.73 -11.38
C ASP A 104 22.17 16.77 -9.85
N SER A 105 23.29 17.20 -9.27
CA SER A 105 23.56 17.07 -7.85
C SER A 105 22.67 17.96 -6.98
N ALA A 106 21.85 18.81 -7.59
CA ALA A 106 20.99 19.81 -6.96
C ALA A 106 20.01 19.23 -5.91
N ASN A 107 19.51 18.02 -6.10
CA ASN A 107 18.50 17.41 -5.22
C ASN A 107 19.02 16.26 -4.35
N LEU A 108 20.30 15.89 -4.46
CA LEU A 108 20.91 14.84 -3.65
C LEU A 108 21.52 15.45 -2.37
N ARG A 109 21.17 14.88 -1.21
CA ARG A 109 21.72 15.26 0.10
C ARG A 109 22.98 14.45 0.39
N CYS A 110 24.10 15.12 0.62
CA CYS A 110 25.36 14.47 0.99
C CYS A 110 25.23 13.76 2.34
N LEU A 111 25.63 12.49 2.44
CA LEU A 111 25.54 11.73 3.69
C LEU A 111 26.55 12.17 4.77
N LYS A 112 27.66 12.81 4.38
CA LYS A 112 28.64 13.38 5.32
C LYS A 112 28.16 14.70 5.91
N CYS A 113 27.97 15.73 5.07
CA CYS A 113 27.68 17.08 5.54
C CYS A 113 26.18 17.46 5.51
N LYS A 114 25.31 16.55 5.04
CA LYS A 114 23.85 16.74 5.00
C LYS A 114 23.38 17.97 4.21
N ARG A 115 24.23 18.59 3.38
CA ARG A 115 23.84 19.66 2.45
C ARG A 115 23.38 19.09 1.12
N LEU A 116 22.43 19.76 0.48
CA LEU A 116 21.98 19.46 -0.88
C LEU A 116 23.01 20.01 -1.90
N GLY A 117 23.05 19.45 -3.10
CA GLY A 117 23.86 20.00 -4.18
C GLY A 117 25.12 19.20 -4.54
N HIS A 118 25.47 18.15 -3.79
CA HIS A 118 26.68 17.33 -4.06
C HIS A 118 26.59 15.93 -3.44
N LEU A 119 27.38 15.00 -3.99
CA LEU A 119 27.56 13.62 -3.51
C LEU A 119 28.68 13.53 -2.48
N ASN A 120 28.67 12.45 -1.68
CA ASN A 120 29.68 12.18 -0.65
C ASN A 120 31.14 12.15 -1.17
N THR A 121 31.32 11.82 -2.44
CA THR A 121 32.61 11.70 -3.14
C THR A 121 33.00 12.96 -3.92
N ASP A 122 32.21 14.02 -3.85
CA ASP A 122 32.50 15.27 -4.56
C ASP A 122 33.48 16.15 -3.77
N LYS A 123 34.43 16.77 -4.48
CA LYS A 123 35.40 17.73 -3.91
C LYS A 123 34.76 19.02 -3.39
N VAL A 124 33.50 19.27 -3.74
CA VAL A 124 32.68 20.37 -3.23
C VAL A 124 32.25 20.13 -1.79
N CYS A 125 32.27 18.88 -1.31
CA CYS A 125 31.94 18.56 0.07
C CYS A 125 32.99 19.17 1.02
N PRO A 126 32.59 19.93 2.07
CA PRO A 126 33.51 20.44 3.09
C PRO A 126 34.26 19.33 3.85
N LEU A 127 33.68 18.13 3.85
CA LEU A 127 34.20 16.93 4.52
C LEU A 127 34.79 15.94 3.49
N TYR A 128 35.16 16.43 2.30
CA TYR A 128 35.84 15.61 1.31
C TYR A 128 37.18 15.12 1.87
N GLY A 129 37.44 13.81 1.76
CA GLY A 129 38.65 13.18 2.31
C GLY A 129 38.63 12.85 3.81
N LYS A 130 37.65 13.35 4.60
CA LYS A 130 37.49 13.00 6.03
C LYS A 130 36.53 11.82 6.19
N SER A 131 36.78 10.92 7.15
CA SER A 131 35.82 9.87 7.50
C SER A 131 34.75 10.43 8.45
N ARG A 132 33.59 9.77 8.57
CA ARG A 132 32.51 10.21 9.47
C ARG A 132 32.94 10.22 10.95
N LEU A 133 34.00 9.51 11.29
CA LEU A 133 34.48 9.34 12.66
C LEU A 133 35.44 10.47 13.11
N ASP A 134 35.90 11.32 12.18
CA ASP A 134 36.91 12.36 12.44
C ASP A 134 36.29 13.76 12.62
N VAL A 135 34.99 13.86 12.90
CA VAL A 135 34.27 15.14 13.01
C VAL A 135 33.46 15.15 14.29
N ASP A 136 33.89 15.97 15.26
CA ASP A 136 33.16 16.25 16.50
C ASP A 136 31.84 17.00 16.16
N ASP A 137 30.72 16.53 16.72
CA ASP A 137 29.35 16.94 16.36
C ASP A 137 28.97 18.39 16.78
N ASP A 138 29.89 19.17 17.36
CA ASP A 138 29.58 20.44 18.04
C ASP A 138 29.68 21.71 17.18
N GLU A 139 30.13 21.66 15.92
CA GLU A 139 30.26 22.86 15.05
C GLU A 139 29.28 22.94 13.88
N ILE A 140 28.27 22.06 13.80
CA ILE A 140 27.23 22.14 12.78
C ILE A 140 25.96 22.63 13.44
N VAL A 141 25.80 23.96 13.56
CA VAL A 141 24.49 24.58 13.80
C VAL A 141 23.79 24.68 12.44
N PRO A 142 22.80 23.84 12.11
CA PRO A 142 21.96 24.09 10.96
C PRO A 142 21.01 25.25 11.29
N GLU A 143 21.22 26.41 10.67
CA GLU A 143 20.15 27.41 10.54
C GLU A 143 18.99 26.76 9.76
N ILE A 144 17.86 26.57 10.44
CA ILE A 144 16.62 26.08 9.86
C ILE A 144 15.89 27.29 9.27
N PRO A 145 15.76 27.44 7.94
CA PRO A 145 14.81 28.41 7.41
C PRO A 145 13.39 27.92 7.72
N GLU A 146 12.58 28.82 8.29
CA GLU A 146 11.20 28.58 8.73
C GLU A 146 10.32 28.03 7.59
N ALA A 147 9.52 27.02 7.90
CA ALA A 147 8.63 26.36 6.95
C ALA A 147 7.44 27.27 6.55
N PRO A 148 7.02 27.29 5.28
CA PRO A 148 5.80 27.97 4.87
C PRO A 148 4.56 27.23 5.39
N LYS A 149 3.68 27.96 6.09
CA LYS A 149 2.33 27.49 6.47
C LYS A 149 1.50 27.25 5.21
N VAL A 150 1.20 25.99 4.90
CA VAL A 150 0.22 25.62 3.87
C VAL A 150 -1.14 25.47 4.53
N GLU A 151 -2.03 26.42 4.24
CA GLU A 151 -3.45 26.37 4.63
C GLU A 151 -4.19 25.34 3.78
N ILE A 152 -4.64 24.25 4.41
CA ILE A 152 -5.52 23.26 3.79
C ILE A 152 -6.94 23.81 3.84
N LYS A 153 -7.43 24.35 2.72
CA LYS A 153 -8.85 24.64 2.54
C LYS A 153 -9.60 23.33 2.32
N SER A 154 -10.47 22.97 3.26
CA SER A 154 -11.44 21.88 3.13
C SER A 154 -12.68 22.38 2.38
N GLU A 155 -13.02 21.74 1.27
CA GLU A 155 -14.30 21.90 0.56
C GLU A 155 -15.19 20.65 0.72
N PRO A 156 -16.53 20.78 0.53
CA PRO A 156 -17.51 20.04 1.31
C PRO A 156 -17.95 18.71 0.69
N LYS A 157 -18.56 17.89 1.55
CA LYS A 157 -19.19 16.61 1.26
C LYS A 157 -20.38 16.79 0.30
N GLU A 158 -20.37 16.09 -0.82
CA GLU A 158 -21.56 15.83 -1.63
C GLU A 158 -22.02 14.37 -1.46
N HIS A 159 -23.33 14.25 -1.28
CA HIS A 159 -24.10 13.02 -1.16
C HIS A 159 -24.07 12.21 -2.46
N ILE A 160 -23.79 10.90 -2.37
CA ILE A 160 -24.22 9.94 -3.41
C ILE A 160 -24.87 8.73 -2.75
N SER A 161 -26.04 8.44 -3.30
CA SER A 161 -27.12 7.52 -3.00
C SER A 161 -26.79 6.05 -2.84
N GLU A 162 -27.65 5.42 -2.06
CA GLU A 162 -27.89 3.99 -1.90
C GLU A 162 -27.95 3.23 -3.24
N SER A 163 -27.18 2.15 -3.34
CA SER A 163 -27.49 1.01 -4.20
C SER A 163 -27.33 -0.27 -3.38
N LYS A 164 -28.48 -0.80 -2.96
CA LYS A 164 -28.63 -2.19 -2.53
C LYS A 164 -28.48 -3.04 -3.79
N GLU A 165 -27.56 -3.99 -3.79
CA GLU A 165 -27.77 -5.35 -4.34
C GLU A 165 -26.53 -6.25 -4.13
N ASN A 166 -26.82 -7.45 -3.61
CA ASN A 166 -26.00 -8.66 -3.55
C ASN A 166 -24.72 -8.66 -2.70
N MET A 167 -24.92 -8.85 -1.39
CA MET A 167 -23.93 -9.49 -0.53
C MET A 167 -24.29 -10.98 -0.38
N PRO A 168 -23.38 -11.93 -0.67
CA PRO A 168 -23.66 -13.34 -0.42
C PRO A 168 -23.82 -13.58 1.09
N VAL A 169 -24.89 -14.30 1.43
CA VAL A 169 -25.24 -14.71 2.78
C VAL A 169 -24.13 -15.60 3.32
N VAL A 170 -23.24 -15.01 4.12
CA VAL A 170 -22.38 -15.78 5.03
C VAL A 170 -23.23 -16.10 6.24
N GLU A 171 -23.45 -17.39 6.47
CA GLU A 171 -24.09 -17.92 7.66
C GLU A 171 -23.45 -17.31 8.91
N SER A 172 -24.19 -16.39 9.54
CA SER A 172 -23.77 -15.70 10.73
C SER A 172 -23.82 -16.65 11.92
N ASN A 173 -22.68 -17.27 12.23
CA ASN A 173 -22.39 -17.59 13.63
C ASN A 173 -22.35 -16.25 14.41
N PRO A 174 -23.06 -16.16 15.55
CA PRO A 174 -23.28 -14.89 16.22
C PRO A 174 -21.95 -14.35 16.73
N MET A 175 -21.63 -13.11 16.32
CA MET A 175 -20.46 -12.34 16.72
C MET A 175 -19.98 -12.67 18.14
N GLU A 176 -18.89 -13.42 18.26
CA GLU A 176 -18.11 -13.40 19.48
C GLU A 176 -17.64 -11.97 19.69
N ILE A 177 -18.16 -11.32 20.73
CA ILE A 177 -17.71 -9.99 21.11
C ILE A 177 -16.24 -10.13 21.48
N THR A 178 -15.35 -9.71 20.57
CA THR A 178 -13.92 -9.88 20.79
C THR A 178 -13.45 -8.98 21.93
N LEU A 179 -12.43 -9.44 22.66
CA LEU A 179 -11.85 -8.68 23.77
C LEU A 179 -11.34 -7.30 23.32
N ASP A 180 -10.93 -7.18 22.06
CA ASP A 180 -10.47 -5.92 21.47
C ASP A 180 -11.60 -4.92 21.26
N MET A 181 -12.80 -5.37 20.86
CA MET A 181 -14.00 -4.53 20.82
C MET A 181 -14.39 -4.03 22.22
N LEU A 182 -14.23 -4.86 23.25
CA LEU A 182 -14.48 -4.42 24.62
C LEU A 182 -13.44 -3.42 25.11
N ARG A 183 -12.19 -3.48 24.64
CA ARG A 183 -11.14 -2.52 25.00
C ARG A 183 -11.38 -1.14 24.41
N THR A 184 -11.86 -1.05 23.17
CA THR A 184 -12.11 0.22 22.46
C THR A 184 -13.32 0.99 22.99
N LEU A 185 -14.25 0.35 23.70
CA LEU A 185 -15.43 1.03 24.26
C LEU A 185 -15.06 2.13 25.29
N PRO A 186 -15.71 3.31 25.23
CA PRO A 186 -15.49 4.38 26.19
C PRO A 186 -15.96 3.99 27.60
N LYS A 187 -15.34 4.60 28.63
CA LYS A 187 -15.59 4.26 30.05
C LYS A 187 -17.06 4.37 30.47
N LYS A 188 -17.83 5.29 29.85
CA LYS A 188 -19.26 5.47 30.12
C LYS A 188 -20.08 4.26 29.65
N GLU A 189 -19.82 3.78 28.44
CA GLU A 189 -20.53 2.66 27.83
C GLU A 189 -20.18 1.34 28.52
N LYS A 190 -18.91 1.13 28.90
CA LYS A 190 -18.49 0.00 29.74
C LYS A 190 -19.29 -0.09 31.04
N LYS A 191 -19.48 1.04 31.73
CA LYS A 191 -20.26 1.08 32.99
C LYS A 191 -21.74 0.74 32.77
N VAL A 192 -22.33 1.17 31.66
CA VAL A 192 -23.72 0.85 31.30
C VAL A 192 -23.86 -0.64 30.99
N LEU A 193 -22.94 -1.20 30.20
CA LEU A 193 -22.91 -2.62 29.86
C LEU A 193 -22.82 -3.50 31.12
N LEU A 194 -21.89 -3.17 32.04
CA LEU A 194 -21.75 -3.87 33.31
C LEU A 194 -23.03 -3.82 34.18
N LYS A 195 -23.72 -2.67 34.23
CA LYS A 195 -25.01 -2.57 34.95
C LYS A 195 -26.08 -3.45 34.32
N ARG A 196 -26.11 -3.57 32.99
CA ARG A 196 -27.10 -4.38 32.26
C ARG A 196 -26.83 -5.87 32.46
N LEU A 197 -25.57 -6.30 32.41
CA LEU A 197 -25.16 -7.69 32.70
C LEU A 197 -25.52 -8.09 34.14
N LYS A 198 -25.24 -7.24 35.15
CA LYS A 198 -25.64 -7.50 36.54
C LYS A 198 -27.15 -7.66 36.71
N LYS A 199 -27.96 -6.91 35.96
CA LYS A 199 -29.42 -7.05 35.95
C LYS A 199 -29.87 -8.37 35.32
N LEU A 200 -29.22 -8.80 34.24
CA LEU A 200 -29.51 -10.08 33.59
C LEU A 200 -29.14 -11.26 34.48
N ASP A 201 -27.98 -11.24 35.12
CA ASP A 201 -27.56 -12.27 36.07
C ASP A 201 -28.55 -12.39 37.25
N LYS A 202 -29.00 -11.27 37.82
CA LYS A 202 -30.05 -11.26 38.85
C LYS A 202 -31.39 -11.82 38.35
N LYS A 203 -31.74 -11.62 37.08
CA LYS A 203 -32.95 -12.20 36.48
C LYS A 203 -32.81 -13.71 36.25
N LEU A 204 -31.63 -14.19 35.85
CA LEU A 204 -31.36 -15.62 35.66
C LEU A 204 -31.40 -16.36 37.01
N LYS A 205 -30.75 -15.82 38.05
CA LYS A 205 -30.80 -16.38 39.41
C LYS A 205 -32.21 -16.46 40.01
N ARG A 206 -33.11 -15.56 39.58
CA ARG A 206 -34.54 -15.59 39.97
C ARG A 206 -35.38 -16.57 39.16
N LYS A 207 -34.89 -17.02 37.99
CA LYS A 207 -35.55 -18.04 37.17
C LYS A 207 -35.06 -19.45 37.48
N SER A 208 -33.87 -19.58 38.08
CA SER A 208 -33.28 -20.86 38.50
C SER A 208 -33.68 -21.30 39.90
N ASN A 209 -34.35 -20.42 40.67
CA ASN A 209 -35.02 -20.72 41.93
C ASN A 209 -36.53 -20.74 41.68
#